data_AF-A0A967H8M3-F1
#
_entry.id   AF-A0A967H8M3-F1
#
_cell.length_a   1.000
_cell.length_b   1.000
_cell.length_c   1.000
_cell.angle_alpha   90.00
_cell.angle_beta   90.00
_cell.angle_gamma   90.00
#
_symmetry.space_group_name_H-M   'P 1'
#
loop_
_entity.id
_entity.type
_entity.pdbx_description
1 polymer ?
#
loop_
_entity_poly.entity_id
_entity_poly.type
_entity_poly.pdbx_seq_one_letter_code
_entity_poly.pdbx_strand_id
1 'polypeptide(L)' 'IYLNARDDGKALAAIERILLIRPAAVGELRDRGMLLARTGRVGEAIADLENYLSSAPEAPDARRVRNMIERLGREAN' A
#
# COMPACT_ATOMS: atom_id res chain seq x y z
N ILE A 1 3.22 -11.05 -11.24
CA ILE A 1 2.76 -10.57 -12.57
C ILE A 1 1.25 -10.61 -12.54
N TYR A 2 0.55 -9.51 -12.23
CA TYR A 2 -0.91 -9.31 -12.42
C TYR A 2 -1.27 -7.85 -12.09
N LEU A 3 -0.86 -6.87 -12.89
CA LEU A 3 -1.25 -5.49 -12.63
C LEU A 3 -1.59 -4.77 -13.94
N ASN A 4 -2.74 -5.14 -14.50
CA ASN A 4 -3.46 -4.30 -15.46
C ASN A 4 -4.42 -3.39 -14.70
N ALA A 5 -4.63 -2.17 -15.17
CA ALA A 5 -5.51 -1.18 -14.53
C ALA A 5 -6.95 -1.65 -14.26
N ARG A 6 -7.46 -2.63 -15.02
CA ARG A 6 -8.79 -3.23 -14.80
C ARG A 6 -8.84 -4.20 -13.61
N ASP A 7 -7.71 -4.78 -13.23
CA ASP A 7 -7.63 -5.68 -12.08
C ASP A 7 -7.43 -4.92 -10.77
N ASP A 8 -6.99 -3.66 -10.85
CA ASP A 8 -6.73 -2.81 -9.69
C ASP A 8 -7.98 -2.57 -8.84
N GLY A 9 -9.11 -2.25 -9.46
CA GLY A 9 -10.35 -2.04 -8.73
C GLY A 9 -10.84 -3.30 -8.00
N LYS A 10 -10.71 -4.47 -8.63
CA LYS A 10 -11.11 -5.75 -8.03
C LYS A 10 -10.15 -6.16 -6.92
N ALA A 11 -8.85 -5.99 -7.12
CA ALA A 11 -7.83 -6.26 -6.11
C ALA A 11 -8.04 -5.36 -4.89
N LEU A 12 -8.30 -4.06 -5.10
CA LEU A 12 -8.56 -3.11 -4.01
C LEU A 12 -9.78 -3.54 -3.20
N ALA A 13 -10.88 -3.85 -3.88
CA ALA A 13 -12.12 -4.27 -3.21
C ALA A 13 -11.97 -5.63 -2.49
N ALA A 14 -11.06 -6.50 -2.92
CA ALA A 14 -10.75 -7.75 -2.22
C ALA A 14 -9.92 -7.46 -0.95
N ILE A 15 -8.87 -6.66 -1.08
CA ILE A 15 -8.00 -6.28 0.04
C ILE A 15 -8.79 -5.52 1.12
N GLU A 16 -9.67 -4.60 0.74
CA GLU A 16 -10.53 -3.87 1.67
C GLU A 16 -11.44 -4.83 2.47
N ARG A 17 -12.03 -5.84 1.82
CA ARG A 17 -12.81 -6.88 2.52
C ARG A 17 -11.96 -7.71 3.47
N ILE A 18 -10.73 -8.04 3.09
CA ILE A 18 -9.80 -8.76 3.96
C ILE A 18 -9.48 -7.93 5.20
N LEU A 19 -9.20 -6.63 5.03
CA LEU A 19 -8.87 -5.72 6.13
C LEU A 19 -10.05 -5.47 7.07
N LEU A 20 -11.30 -5.55 6.59
CA LEU A 20 -12.48 -5.54 7.47
C LEU A 20 -12.53 -6.74 8.42
N ILE A 21 -12.07 -7.92 7.97
CA ILE A 21 -12.07 -9.15 8.76
C ILE A 21 -10.79 -9.28 9.59
N ARG A 22 -9.65 -8.82 9.04
CA ARG A 22 -8.32 -8.88 9.65
C ARG A 22 -7.63 -7.52 9.55
N PRO A 23 -7.94 -6.56 10.44
CA PRO A 23 -7.36 -5.22 10.40
C PRO A 23 -5.83 -5.20 10.55
N ALA A 24 -5.28 -6.19 11.26
CA ALA A 24 -3.83 -6.33 11.49
C ALA A 24 -3.12 -7.16 10.42
N ALA A 25 -3.73 -7.37 9.24
CA ALA A 25 -3.08 -8.07 8.14
C ALA A 25 -2.02 -7.14 7.48
N VAL A 26 -0.84 -7.07 8.10
CA VAL A 26 0.26 -6.14 7.73
C VAL A 26 0.62 -6.22 6.24
N GLY A 27 0.66 -7.43 5.66
CA GLY A 27 0.91 -7.60 4.21
C GLY A 27 -0.16 -6.96 3.32
N GLU A 28 -1.42 -6.97 3.76
CA GLU A 28 -2.54 -6.39 3.01
C GLU A 28 -2.53 -4.86 3.07
N LEU A 29 -2.04 -4.26 4.19
CA LEU A 29 -1.79 -2.82 4.26
C LEU A 29 -0.74 -2.41 3.23
N ARG A 30 0.37 -3.17 3.11
CA ARG A 30 1.37 -2.92 2.08
C ARG A 30 0.76 -3.00 0.68
N ASP A 31 0.03 -4.08 0.39
CA ASP A 31 -0.49 -4.34 -0.94
C ASP A 31 -1.58 -3.31 -1.32
N ARG A 32 -2.41 -2.87 -0.36
CA ARG A 32 -3.36 -1.75 -0.54
C ARG A 32 -2.63 -0.45 -0.83
N GLY A 33 -1.60 -0.11 -0.03
CA GLY A 33 -0.82 1.11 -0.23
C GLY A 33 -0.17 1.17 -1.61
N MET A 34 0.40 0.06 -2.09
CA MET A 34 0.97 -0.03 -3.44
C MET A 34 -0.07 0.17 -4.54
N LEU A 35 -1.29 -0.30 -4.33
CA LEU A 35 -2.40 -0.18 -5.27
C LEU A 35 -3.00 1.22 -5.30
N LEU A 36 -3.15 1.84 -4.13
CA LEU A 36 -3.57 3.23 -3.97
C LEU A 36 -2.58 4.19 -4.64
N ALA A 37 -1.26 3.94 -4.48
CA ALA A 37 -0.23 4.74 -5.14
C ALA A 37 -0.36 4.68 -6.67
N ARG A 38 -0.60 3.48 -7.23
CA ARG A 38 -0.77 3.27 -8.67
C ARG A 38 -2.04 3.90 -9.25
N THR A 39 -3.08 4.04 -8.42
CA THR A 39 -4.38 4.61 -8.81
C THR A 39 -4.50 6.12 -8.50
N GLY A 40 -3.42 6.75 -8.02
CA GLY A 40 -3.37 8.19 -7.74
C GLY A 40 -3.95 8.60 -6.38
N ARG A 41 -4.35 7.65 -5.53
CA ARG A 41 -4.83 7.90 -4.16
C ARG A 41 -3.64 8.03 -3.20
N VAL A 42 -2.79 9.04 -3.45
CA VAL A 42 -1.44 9.15 -2.86
C VAL A 42 -1.45 9.28 -1.33
N GLY A 43 -2.34 10.10 -0.76
CA GLY A 43 -2.38 10.29 0.71
C GLY A 43 -2.71 9.00 1.46
N GLU A 44 -3.69 8.24 0.97
CA GLU A 44 -4.07 6.95 1.55
C GLU A 44 -2.98 5.89 1.34
N ALA A 45 -2.29 5.95 0.20
CA ALA A 45 -1.16 5.07 -0.06
C ALA A 45 -0.03 5.27 0.96
N ILE A 46 0.34 6.52 1.25
CA ILE A 46 1.39 6.84 2.21
C ILE A 46 0.99 6.32 3.61
N ALA A 47 -0.23 6.61 4.06
CA ALA A 47 -0.70 6.17 5.38
C ALA A 47 -0.63 4.64 5.55
N ASP A 48 -1.05 3.88 4.54
CA ASP A 48 -0.97 2.41 4.59
C ASP A 48 0.47 1.87 4.61
N LEU A 49 1.35 2.47 3.80
CA LEU A 49 2.75 2.07 3.73
C LEU A 49 3.52 2.45 5.01
N GLU A 50 3.16 3.56 5.65
CA GLU A 50 3.69 3.94 6.97
C GLU A 50 3.25 2.96 8.06
N ASN A 51 1.96 2.58 8.08
CA ASN A 51 1.44 1.57 9.00
C ASN A 51 2.13 0.20 8.81
N TYR A 52 2.38 -0.18 7.55
CA TYR A 52 3.16 -1.37 7.23
C TYR A 52 4.57 -1.32 7.84
N LEU A 53 5.29 -0.21 7.64
CA LEU A 53 6.65 -0.04 8.16
C LEU A 53 6.70 0.07 9.69
N SER A 54 5.68 0.63 10.32
CA SER A 54 5.57 0.66 11.78
C SER A 54 5.40 -0.74 12.35
N SER A 55 4.63 -1.60 11.67
CA SER A 55 4.37 -2.97 12.11
C SER A 55 5.49 -3.96 11.76
N ALA A 56 6.22 -3.71 10.67
CA ALA A 56 7.28 -4.59 10.17
C ALA A 56 8.51 -3.77 9.69
N PRO A 57 9.23 -3.09 10.61
CA PRO A 57 10.32 -2.18 10.26
C PRO A 57 11.53 -2.86 9.58
N GLU A 58 11.71 -4.16 9.85
CA GLU A 58 12.78 -5.01 9.32
C GLU A 58 12.33 -5.92 8.17
N ALA A 59 11.14 -5.69 7.60
CA ALA A 59 10.70 -6.47 6.45
C ALA A 59 11.72 -6.40 5.30
N PRO A 60 11.92 -7.49 4.53
CA PRO A 60 12.92 -7.52 3.46
C PRO A 60 12.76 -6.39 2.41
N ASP A 61 11.54 -5.88 2.25
CA ASP A 61 11.22 -4.77 1.34
C ASP A 61 11.06 -3.41 2.03
N ALA A 62 11.30 -3.29 3.34
CA ALA A 62 11.09 -2.06 4.10
C ALA A 62 11.85 -0.85 3.52
N ARG A 63 13.10 -1.04 3.09
CA ARG A 63 13.89 0.01 2.43
C ARG A 63 13.24 0.49 1.12
N ARG A 64 12.69 -0.43 0.33
CA ARG A 64 11.99 -0.09 -0.92
C ARG A 64 10.71 0.69 -0.62
N VAL A 65 9.99 0.32 0.43
CA VAL A 65 8.75 1.00 0.83
C VAL A 65 9.04 2.42 1.35
N ARG A 66 10.10 2.64 2.15
CA ARG A 66 10.50 4.00 2.56
C ARG A 66 10.79 4.91 1.36
N ASN A 67 11.60 4.43 0.42
CA ASN A 67 11.91 5.19 -0.79
C ASN A 67 10.64 5.52 -1.60
N MET A 68 9.64 4.64 -1.59
CA MET A 68 8.35 4.89 -2.24
C MET A 68 7.59 6.03 -1.54
N ILE A 69 7.48 5.99 -0.21
CA ILE A 69 6.82 7.05 0.58
C ILE A 69 7.48 8.41 0.31
N GLU A 70 8.81 8.48 0.36
CA GLU A 70 9.56 9.73 0.09
C GLU A 70 9.36 10.25 -1.33
N ARG A 71 9.21 9.36 -2.32
CA ARG A 71 8.93 9.74 -3.70
C ARG A 71 7.51 10.28 -3.85
N LEU A 72 6.53 9.55 -3.32
CA LEU A 72 5.12 9.93 -3.36
C LEU A 72 4.87 11.27 -2.64
N GLY A 73 5.50 11.50 -1.48
CA GLY A 73 5.39 12.76 -0.75
C GLY A 73 5.97 13.96 -1.49
N ARG A 74 7.02 13.75 -2.31
CA ARG A 74 7.58 14.79 -3.18
C ARG A 74 6.73 15.08 -4.41
N GLU A 75 6.04 14.07 -4.95
CA GLU A 75 5.17 14.22 -6.13
C GLU A 75 3.81 14.87 -5.79
N ALA A 76 3.41 14.85 -4.51
CA ALA A 76 2.14 15.39 -4.04
C ALA A 76 2.20 16.87 -3.58
N ASN A 77 3.39 17.48 -3.58
CA ASN A 77 3.68 18.83 -3.08
C ASN A 77 4.21 19.75 -4.20
#